data_AF-A0A533W9M8-F1
#
_entry.id   AF-A0A533W9M8-F1
#
_cell.length_a   1.000
_cell.length_b   1.000
_cell.length_c   1.000
_cell.angle_alpha   90.00
_cell.angle_beta   90.00
_cell.angle_gamma   90.00
#
_symmetry.space_group_name_H-M   'P 1'
#
loop_
_entity.id
_entity.type
_entity.pdbx_description
1 polymer ?
#
loop_
_entity_poly.entity_id
_entity_poly.type
_entity_poly.pdbx_seq_one_letter_code
_entity_poly.pdbx_strand_id
1 'polypeptide(L)' 'MPKPSGTPSIFILCETCYWCATYLDKTKVIEKCPLCSAAVLSSFPIMPDESFVFSYDVKHGVELDFGRRK' A
#
# COMPACT_ATOMS: atom_id res chain seq x y z
N MET A 1 -2.60 9.55 -27.25
CA MET A 1 -3.28 8.72 -26.23
C MET A 1 -3.63 9.62 -25.05
N PRO A 2 -4.86 9.56 -24.50
CA PRO A 2 -5.16 10.26 -23.26
C PRO A 2 -4.30 9.63 -22.17
N LYS A 3 -3.51 10.44 -21.44
CA LYS A 3 -2.91 10.00 -20.19
C LYS A 3 -4.05 9.50 -19.31
N PRO A 4 -3.99 8.29 -18.71
CA PRO A 4 -4.93 7.97 -17.66
C PRO A 4 -4.74 9.06 -16.60
N SER A 5 -5.81 9.81 -16.33
CA SER A 5 -5.90 10.70 -15.17
C SER A 5 -5.79 9.79 -13.95
N GLY A 6 -4.56 9.44 -13.60
CA GLY A 6 -4.26 8.32 -12.73
C GLY A 6 -4.74 8.65 -11.34
N THR A 7 -5.85 8.06 -10.94
CA THR A 7 -6.28 8.05 -9.55
C THR A 7 -5.11 7.53 -8.72
N PRO A 8 -4.69 8.23 -7.66
CA PRO A 8 -3.56 7.77 -6.84
C PRO A 8 -3.89 6.39 -6.29
N SER A 9 -2.99 5.43 -6.48
CA SER A 9 -3.11 4.13 -5.82
C SER A 9 -2.78 4.28 -4.34
N ILE A 10 -3.29 3.39 -3.50
CA ILE A 10 -3.04 3.44 -2.05
C ILE A 10 -2.48 2.08 -1.62
N PHE A 11 -1.27 2.07 -1.08
CA PHE A 11 -0.74 0.92 -0.36
C PHE A 11 -1.32 0.90 1.05
N ILE A 12 -1.78 -0.25 1.51
CA ILE A 12 -2.24 -0.44 2.88
C ILE A 12 -1.42 -1.52 3.57
N LEU A 13 -1.18 -1.33 4.87
CA LEU A 13 -0.44 -2.25 5.73
C LEU A 13 -1.20 -2.45 7.03
N CYS A 14 -1.38 -3.69 7.44
CA CYS A 14 -1.87 -4.02 8.77
C CYS A 14 -0.71 -3.98 9.77
N GLU A 15 -0.82 -3.13 10.79
CA GLU A 15 0.21 -2.99 11.82
C GLU A 15 0.30 -4.19 12.77
N THR A 16 -0.72 -5.07 12.76
CA THR A 16 -0.79 -6.25 13.65
C THR A 16 -0.19 -7.50 13.04
N CYS A 17 -0.52 -7.81 11.78
CA CYS A 17 -0.08 -9.06 11.13
C CYS A 17 0.72 -8.83 9.84
N TYR A 18 1.05 -7.59 9.52
CA TYR A 18 1.84 -7.18 8.35
C TYR A 18 1.25 -7.58 6.99
N TRP A 19 -0.03 -7.95 6.95
CA TRP A 19 -0.76 -8.08 5.69
C TRP A 19 -0.78 -6.75 4.95
N CYS A 20 -0.56 -6.78 3.65
CA CYS A 20 -0.58 -5.57 2.82
C CYS A 20 -1.29 -5.79 1.48
N ALA A 21 -1.77 -4.69 0.90
CA ALA A 21 -2.37 -4.66 -0.44
C ALA A 21 -2.24 -3.29 -1.08
N THR A 22 -2.34 -3.21 -2.41
CA THR A 22 -2.43 -1.95 -3.15
C THR A 22 -3.82 -1.79 -3.75
N TYR A 23 -4.55 -0.76 -3.33
CA TYR A 23 -5.80 -0.36 -3.99
C TYR A 23 -5.50 0.52 -5.18
N LEU A 24 -5.84 0.01 -6.37
CA LEU A 24 -5.83 0.79 -7.60
C LEU A 24 -7.10 1.67 -7.73
N ASP A 25 -8.15 1.31 -6.99
CA ASP A 25 -9.44 2.00 -6.95
C ASP A 25 -9.83 2.30 -5.49
N LYS A 26 -10.04 3.59 -5.20
CA LYS A 26 -10.33 4.10 -3.85
C LYS A 26 -11.76 3.78 -3.38
N THR A 27 -12.63 3.26 -4.25
CA THR A 27 -14.01 2.90 -3.87
C THR A 27 -14.10 1.62 -3.05
N LYS A 28 -13.01 0.85 -2.95
CA LYS A 28 -12.99 -0.49 -2.33
C LYS A 28 -12.15 -0.58 -1.04
N VAL A 29 -11.90 0.54 -0.36
CA VAL A 29 -11.07 0.54 0.85
C VAL A 29 -11.73 -0.32 1.93
N ILE A 30 -11.03 -1.38 2.35
CA ILE A 30 -11.46 -2.27 3.43
C ILE A 30 -11.09 -1.62 4.76
N GLU A 31 -12.05 -1.52 5.69
CA GLU A 31 -11.84 -0.91 7.02
C GLU A 31 -11.10 -1.82 8.02
N LYS A 32 -11.00 -3.11 7.72
CA LYS A 32 -10.39 -4.13 8.58
C LYS A 32 -9.45 -5.03 7.80
N CYS A 33 -8.40 -5.50 8.47
CA CYS A 33 -7.50 -6.49 7.91
C CYS A 33 -8.29 -7.79 7.61
N PRO A 34 -8.27 -8.31 6.36
CA PRO A 34 -8.95 -9.55 6.02
C PRO A 34 -8.30 -10.79 6.65
N LEU A 35 -7.06 -10.69 7.14
CA LEU A 35 -6.36 -11.80 7.79
C LEU A 35 -6.57 -11.88 9.30
N CYS A 36 -6.44 -10.77 10.03
CA CYS A 36 -6.52 -10.76 11.50
C CYS A 36 -7.70 -9.96 12.06
N SER A 37 -8.55 -9.38 11.20
CA SER A 37 -9.68 -8.53 11.58
C SER A 37 -9.33 -7.27 12.37
N ALA A 38 -8.04 -6.93 12.51
CA ALA A 38 -7.60 -5.69 13.12
C ALA A 38 -8.11 -4.49 12.32
N ALA A 39 -8.57 -3.45 13.04
CA ALA A 39 -9.05 -2.21 12.44
C ALA A 39 -7.92 -1.20 12.15
N VAL A 40 -6.71 -1.47 12.63
CA VAL A 40 -5.56 -0.58 12.46
C VAL A 40 -4.85 -0.93 11.15
N LEU A 41 -5.16 -0.16 10.11
CA LEU A 41 -4.51 -0.22 8.80
C LEU A 41 -3.82 1.13 8.52
N SER A 42 -2.51 1.10 8.34
CA SER A 42 -1.78 2.26 7.81
C SER A 42 -2.03 2.36 6.30
N SER A 43 -2.13 3.57 5.77
CA SER A 43 -2.32 3.81 4.34
C SER A 43 -1.28 4.80 3.82
N PHE A 44 -0.70 4.47 2.67
CA PHE A 44 0.37 5.22 2.01
C PHE A 44 -0.04 5.52 0.57
N PRO A 45 -0.14 6.79 0.14
CA PRO A 45 -0.43 7.11 -1.24
C PRO A 45 0.76 6.72 -2.12
N ILE A 46 0.48 6.15 -3.30
CA ILE A 46 1.47 5.90 -4.35
C ILE A 46 1.17 6.85 -5.50
N MET A 47 2.11 7.74 -5.79
CA MET A 47 1.98 8.70 -6.88
C MET A 47 2.04 8.00 -8.26
N PRO A 48 1.41 8.55 -9.30
CA PRO A 48 1.40 7.96 -10.64
C PRO A 48 2.79 7.75 -11.26
N ASP A 49 3.80 8.49 -10.82
CA ASP A 49 5.19 8.43 -11.24
C ASP A 49 6.10 7.77 -10.18
N GLU A 50 5.51 7.19 -9.14
CA GLU A 50 6.20 6.56 -8.03
C GLU A 50 5.99 5.05 -8.03
N SER A 51 7.04 4.32 -7.66
CA SER A 51 7.06 2.89 -7.40
C SER A 51 7.59 2.65 -5.99
N PHE A 52 7.23 1.51 -5.41
CA PHE A 52 7.75 1.12 -4.11
C PHE A 52 8.30 -0.31 -4.16
N VAL A 53 9.26 -0.58 -3.28
CA VAL A 53 9.77 -1.92 -2.97
C VAL A 53 9.31 -2.27 -1.57
N PHE A 54 8.74 -3.47 -1.43
CA PHE A 54 8.34 -4.03 -0.14
C PHE A 54 9.31 -5.14 0.27
N SER A 55 9.86 -5.04 1.47
CA SER A 55 10.66 -6.07 2.11
C SER A 55 10.17 -6.34 3.53
N TYR A 56 10.28 -7.59 3.96
CA TYR A 56 9.97 -8.02 5.32
C TYR A 56 11.14 -8.82 5.89
N ASP A 57 11.57 -8.46 7.09
CA ASP A 57 12.60 -9.15 7.86
C ASP A 57 12.17 -9.25 9.33
N VAL A 58 12.52 -10.36 9.99
CA VAL A 58 12.09 -10.60 11.38
C VAL A 58 12.75 -9.62 12.37
N LYS A 59 13.96 -9.12 12.05
CA LYS A 59 14.68 -8.19 12.91
C LYS A 59 14.27 -6.73 12.67
N HIS A 60 14.04 -6.35 11.41
CA HIS A 60 13.76 -4.96 11.03
C HIS A 60 12.27 -4.68 10.77
N GLY A 61 11.43 -5.71 10.72
CA GLY A 61 10.00 -5.60 10.44
C GLY A 61 9.73 -5.39 8.96
N VAL A 62 8.78 -4.50 8.65
CA VAL A 62 8.41 -4.12 7.28
C VAL A 62 9.20 -2.88 6.85
N GLU A 63 9.83 -2.97 5.70
CA GLU A 63 10.51 -1.86 5.05
C GLU A 63 9.84 -1.54 3.71
N LEU A 64 9.65 -0.24 3.46
CA LEU A 64 9.09 0.31 2.24
C LEU A 64 10.06 1.34 1.68
N ASP A 65 10.58 1.10 0.48
CA ASP A 65 11.42 2.05 -0.25
C ASP A 65 10.62 2.66 -1.40
N PHE A 66 10.42 3.98 -1.36
CA PHE A 66 9.66 4.72 -2.36
C PHE A 66 10.61 5.47 -3.29
N GLY A 67 10.38 5.35 -4.60
CA GLY A 67 11.20 6.01 -5.60
C GLY A 67 10.45 6.32 -6.89
N ARG A 68 10.96 7.26 -7.69
CA ARG A 68 10.42 7.52 -9.02
C ARG A 68 10.56 6.28 -9.90
N ARG A 69 9.50 5.99 -10.66
CA ARG A 69 9.54 5.01 -11.75
C ARG A 69 10.61 5.46 -12.76
N LYS A 70 11.54 4.56 -13.07
CA LYS A 70 12.54 4.75 -14.13
C LYS A 70 11.92 4.54 -15.51
#